data_AF-A0A3N5I553-F1
#
_entry.id   AF-A0A3N5I553-F1
#
_cell.length_a   1.000
_cell.length_b   1.000
_cell.length_c   1.000
_cell.angle_alpha   90.00
_cell.angle_beta   90.00
_cell.angle_gamma   90.00
#
_symmetry.space_group_name_H-M   'P 1'
#
loop_
_entity.id
_entity.type
_entity.pdbx_description
1 polymer ?
#
loop_
_entity_poly.entity_id
_entity_poly.type
_entity_poly.pdbx_seq_one_letter_code
_entity_poly.pdbx_strand_id
1 'polypeptide(L)' 'KATKFGMRDVEVRVKGPGSGRESAITSLQAAGLNVKLIEDVTPIPHNGCRPRKKRRV' A
#
# COMPACT_ATOMS: atom_id res chain seq x y z
N LYS A 1 -0.05 -12.06 13.11
CA LYS A 1 1.37 -12.27 13.48
C LYS A 1 1.92 -11.07 14.23
N ALA A 2 1.82 -9.85 13.70
CA ALA A 2 2.23 -8.60 14.39
C ALA A 2 1.59 -8.37 15.77
N THR A 3 0.30 -8.67 15.92
CA THR A 3 -0.45 -8.57 17.19
C THR A 3 0.14 -9.43 18.32
N LYS A 4 0.78 -10.57 17.98
CA LYS A 4 1.46 -11.43 18.98
C LYS A 4 2.75 -10.82 19.52
N PHE A 5 3.31 -9.84 18.82
CA PHE A 5 4.51 -9.11 19.21
C PHE A 5 4.18 -7.77 19.90
N GLY A 6 2.92 -7.55 20.29
CA GLY A 6 2.49 -6.35 21.01
C GLY A 6 2.37 -5.09 20.15
N MET A 7 2.40 -5.21 18.81
CA MET A 7 2.14 -4.08 17.92
C MET A 7 0.68 -3.64 18.04
N ARG A 8 0.46 -2.37 18.36
CA ARG A 8 -0.87 -1.75 18.50
C ARG A 8 -1.15 -0.72 17.43
N ASP A 9 -0.12 0.02 17.03
CA ASP A 9 -0.24 1.11 16.07
C ASP A 9 0.67 0.85 14.86
N VAL A 10 0.20 1.24 13.67
CA VAL A 10 0.92 1.06 12.40
C VAL A 10 0.75 2.26 11.49
N GLU A 11 1.80 2.55 10.74
CA GLU A 11 1.83 3.47 9.61
C GLU A 11 1.85 2.66 8.32
N VAL A 12 0.90 2.95 7.42
CA VAL A 12 0.72 2.19 6.18
C VAL A 12 1.25 3.00 5.01
N ARG A 13 2.30 2.50 4.36
CA ARG A 13 2.86 3.06 3.13
C ARG A 13 2.47 2.21 1.94
N VAL A 14 1.57 2.72 1.11
CA VAL A 14 1.04 2.00 -0.05
C VAL A 14 1.84 2.36 -1.30
N LYS A 15 2.19 1.37 -2.11
CA LYS A 15 2.87 1.57 -3.38
C LYS A 15 2.08 0.96 -4.53
N GLY A 16 1.51 1.83 -5.37
CA GLY A 16 0.85 1.45 -6.61
C GLY A 16 -0.69 1.40 -6.55
N PRO A 17 -1.37 1.65 -7.68
CA PRO A 17 -2.82 1.52 -7.80
C PRO A 17 -3.18 0.06 -8.14
N GLY A 18 -3.29 -0.79 -7.12
CA GLY A 18 -3.74 -2.17 -7.25
C GLY A 18 -5.12 -2.38 -6.63
N SER A 19 -5.87 -3.39 -7.11
CA SER A 19 -7.19 -3.75 -6.58
C SER A 19 -7.19 -4.11 -5.09
N GLY A 20 -6.05 -4.58 -4.57
CA GLY A 20 -5.88 -4.95 -3.16
C GLY A 20 -5.60 -3.79 -2.22
N ARG A 21 -5.48 -2.54 -2.71
CA ARG A 21 -5.06 -1.39 -1.90
C ARG A 21 -5.95 -1.17 -0.68
N GLU A 22 -7.22 -0.93 -0.90
CA GLU A 22 -8.16 -0.63 0.19
C GLU A 22 -8.46 -1.88 1.02
N SER A 23 -8.59 -3.04 0.36
CA SER A 23 -8.81 -4.32 1.04
C SER A 23 -7.69 -4.65 2.04
N ALA A 24 -6.44 -4.37 1.70
CA ALA A 24 -5.30 -4.56 2.61
C ALA A 24 -5.36 -3.61 3.83
N ILE A 25 -5.72 -2.35 3.64
CA ILE A 25 -5.84 -1.37 4.74
C ILE A 25 -6.96 -1.78 5.70
N THR A 26 -8.14 -2.11 5.16
CA THR A 26 -9.30 -2.52 5.96
C THR A 26 -9.05 -3.82 6.70
N SER A 27 -8.35 -4.79 6.09
CA SER A 27 -8.01 -6.04 6.77
C SER A 27 -7.00 -5.86 7.90
N LEU A 28 -6.05 -4.92 7.78
CA LEU A 28 -5.14 -4.58 8.88
C LEU A 28 -5.89 -3.96 10.06
N GLN A 29 -6.86 -3.09 9.79
CA GLN A 29 -7.73 -2.53 10.83
C GLN A 29 -8.60 -3.60 11.48
N ALA A 30 -9.21 -4.48 10.69
CA ALA A 30 -10.00 -5.62 11.19
C ALA A 30 -9.17 -6.62 12.00
N ALA A 31 -7.86 -6.72 11.73
CA ALA A 31 -6.93 -7.54 12.51
C ALA A 31 -6.58 -6.95 13.89
N GLY A 32 -7.17 -5.79 14.26
CA GLY A 32 -7.00 -5.15 15.57
C GLY A 32 -5.77 -4.25 15.67
N LEU A 33 -5.28 -3.75 14.54
CA LEU A 33 -4.19 -2.77 14.48
C LEU A 33 -4.76 -1.38 14.21
N ASN A 34 -4.32 -0.38 14.98
CA ASN A 34 -4.70 1.01 14.78
C ASN A 34 -3.84 1.63 13.68
N VAL A 35 -4.48 2.03 12.58
CA VAL A 35 -3.80 2.74 11.48
C VAL A 35 -3.74 4.23 11.82
N LYS A 36 -2.53 4.76 12.04
CA LYS A 36 -2.32 6.18 12.39
C LYS A 36 -2.16 7.07 11.16
N LEU A 37 -1.50 6.56 10.13
CA LEU A 37 -1.19 7.30 8.92
C LEU A 37 -1.27 6.36 7.72
N ILE A 38 -1.81 6.87 6.63
CA ILE A 38 -1.80 6.22 5.33
C ILE A 38 -1.07 7.16 4.36
N GLU A 39 0.06 6.70 3.83
CA GLU A 39 0.87 7.45 2.88
C GLU A 39 0.89 6.71 1.54
N ASP A 40 0.68 7.44 0.44
CA ASP A 40 0.83 6.91 -0.91
C ASP A 40 2.23 7.21 -1.44
N VAL A 41 3.01 6.15 -1.62
CA VAL A 41 4.40 6.20 -2.12
C VAL A 41 4.46 5.63 -3.55
N THR A 42 3.38 5.77 -4.32
CA THR A 42 3.36 5.38 -5.73
C THR A 42 4.37 6.23 -6.51
N PRO A 43 5.33 5.61 -7.22
CA PRO A 43 6.36 6.35 -7.92
C PRO A 43 5.76 7.12 -9.12
N ILE A 44 5.88 8.45 -9.09
CA ILE A 44 5.54 9.34 -10.19
C ILE A 44 6.86 9.70 -10.92
N PRO A 45 7.08 9.23 -12.16
CA PRO A 45 8.31 9.53 -12.87
C PRO A 45 8.29 10.94 -13.46
N HIS A 46 9.29 11.77 -13.11
CA HIS A 46 9.51 13.07 -13.74
C HIS A 46 10.26 12.91 -15.07
N ASN A 47 9.58 12.44 -16.12
CA ASN A 47 10.16 12.19 -17.46
C ASN A 47 11.41 11.27 -17.45
N GLY A 48 11.38 10.22 -16.61
CA GLY A 48 12.45 9.22 -16.47
C GLY A 48 12.44 8.16 -17.58
N CYS A 49 12.56 6.87 -17.20
CA CYS A 49 12.61 5.78 -18.17
C CYS A 49 11.34 5.68 -19.04
N ARG A 50 11.52 5.42 -20.34
CA ARG A 50 10.42 5.19 -21.29
C ARG A 50 9.59 3.96 -20.85
N PRO A 51 8.26 4.10 -20.61
CA PRO A 51 7.40 2.96 -20.32
C PRO A 51 7.39 1.94 -21.46
N ARG A 52 7.11 0.67 -21.13
CA ARG A 52 7.04 -0.41 -22.13
C ARG A 52 6.00 -0.07 -23.21
N LYS A 53 6.30 -0.43 -24.46
CA LYS A 53 5.38 -0.26 -25.60
C LYS A 53 4.01 -0.86 -25.24
N LYS A 54 2.93 -0.14 -25.55
CA LYS A 54 1.55 -0.61 -25.34
C LYS A 54 1.37 -1.98 -26.00
N ARG A 55 0.90 -2.96 -25.22
CA ARG A 55 0.64 -4.31 -25.74
C ARG A 55 -0.50 -4.24 -26.76
N ARG A 56 -0.38 -5.02 -27.83
CA ARG A 56 -1.48 -5.30 -28.76
C ARG A 56 -2.13 -6.58 -28.24
N VAL A 57 -3.25 -6.42 -27.54
CA VAL A 57 -4.16 -7.50 -27.17
C VAL A 57 -5.51 -7.11 -27.73
#